data_AF-A0A942V4R4-F1
#
_entry.id   AF-A0A942V4R4-F1
#
_cell.length_a   1.000
_cell.length_b   1.000
_cell.length_c   1.000
_cell.angle_alpha   90.00
_cell.angle_beta   90.00
_cell.angle_gamma   90.00
#
_symmetry.space_group_name_H-M   'P 1'
#
loop_
_entity.id
_entity.type
_entity.pdbx_description
1 polymer ?
#
loop_
_entity_poly.entity_id
_entity_poly.type
_entity_poly.pdbx_seq_one_letter_code
_entity_poly.pdbx_strand_id
1 'polypeptide(L)'
;MNYNEVTIINGKQITLTPKEQKEVGTFHKSRIAFAILSDGKCAVNIKDIREHRVYLQEDFGISFEEFENLVRGYIKPGRIVFYKTSGFYPIDNISEKILSIVSEKALEFFGSGKYEIWNGLKIGKFGEEWQPIQKHGFVLIK
;
A
#
# COMPACT_ATOMS: atom_id res chain seq x y z
N MET A 1 -6.56 20.26 4.93
CA MET A 1 -6.23 19.39 6.07
C MET A 1 -4.77 19.00 5.97
N ASN A 2 -4.02 19.07 7.08
CA ASN A 2 -2.67 18.51 7.16
C ASN A 2 -2.79 17.00 7.34
N TYR A 3 -2.88 16.25 6.25
CA TYR A 3 -2.80 14.80 6.31
C TYR A 3 -1.37 14.38 6.66
N ASN A 4 -1.24 13.24 7.37
CA ASN A 4 0.03 12.64 7.80
C ASN A 4 0.76 13.36 8.95
N GLU A 5 0.11 14.22 9.75
CA GLU A 5 0.74 14.72 11.00
C GLU A 5 1.17 13.56 11.92
N VAL A 6 0.39 12.49 11.88
CA VAL A 6 0.59 11.27 12.64
C VAL A 6 0.52 10.07 11.71
N THR A 7 1.41 9.11 11.93
CA THR A 7 1.38 7.77 11.33
C THR A 7 1.41 6.69 12.41
N ILE A 8 1.12 5.44 12.06
CA ILE A 8 1.21 4.30 12.97
C ILE A 8 2.16 3.27 12.40
N ILE A 9 3.21 2.96 13.15
CA ILE A 9 4.22 1.97 12.79
C ILE A 9 4.34 0.96 13.94
N ASN A 10 4.25 -0.33 13.65
CA ASN A 10 4.28 -1.41 14.66
C ASN A 10 3.31 -1.14 15.84
N GLY A 11 2.09 -0.71 15.54
CA GLY A 11 1.04 -0.38 16.52
C GLY A 11 1.29 0.88 17.34
N LYS A 12 2.38 1.63 17.06
CA LYS A 12 2.73 2.84 17.81
C LYS A 12 2.48 4.08 16.98
N GLN A 13 1.83 5.05 17.61
CA GLN A 13 1.62 6.37 17.04
C GLN A 13 2.95 7.14 16.97
N ILE A 14 3.26 7.74 15.83
CA ILE A 14 4.45 8.55 15.60
C ILE A 14 4.02 9.89 14.99
N THR A 15 4.41 10.98 15.63
CA THR A 15 4.24 12.34 15.10
C THR A 15 5.35 12.66 14.11
N LEU A 16 4.98 13.03 12.89
CA LEU A 16 5.92 13.35 11.82
C LEU A 16 6.30 14.83 11.86
N THR A 17 7.57 15.14 11.63
CA THR A 17 8.02 16.51 11.40
C THR A 17 7.42 17.07 10.12
N PRO A 18 7.31 18.41 9.96
CA PRO A 18 6.78 19.01 8.72
C PRO A 18 7.50 18.56 7.45
N LYS A 19 8.80 18.27 7.54
CA LYS A 19 9.60 17.72 6.44
C LYS A 19 9.15 16.30 6.08
N GLU A 20 9.05 15.41 7.07
CA GLU A 20 8.62 14.02 6.86
C GLU A 20 7.19 13.95 6.33
N GLN A 21 6.28 14.81 6.80
CA GLN A 21 4.91 14.91 6.27
C GLN A 21 4.90 15.16 4.76
N LYS A 22 5.76 16.08 4.29
CA LYS A 22 5.91 16.39 2.85
C LYS A 22 6.53 15.24 2.06
N GLU A 23 7.55 14.59 2.61
CA GLU A 23 8.23 13.46 1.96
C GLU A 23 7.29 12.25 1.84
N VAL A 24 6.57 11.91 2.93
CA VAL A 24 5.54 10.86 2.96
C VAL A 24 4.41 11.15 1.96
N GLY A 25 3.89 12.38 1.95
CA GLY A 25 2.86 12.77 0.97
C GLY A 25 3.34 12.68 -0.48
N THR A 26 4.62 12.98 -0.74
CA THR A 26 5.23 12.82 -2.07
C THR A 26 5.30 11.34 -2.47
N PHE A 27 5.73 10.46 -1.57
CA PHE A 27 5.73 9.03 -1.82
C PHE A 27 4.31 8.49 -2.07
N HIS A 28 3.33 8.86 -1.25
CA HIS A 28 1.93 8.41 -1.41
C HIS A 28 1.34 8.83 -2.75
N LYS A 29 1.63 10.05 -3.23
CA LYS A 29 1.21 10.52 -4.55
C LYS A 29 1.84 9.74 -5.71
N SER A 30 3.02 9.16 -5.50
CA SER A 30 3.77 8.45 -6.54
C SER A 30 3.31 7.02 -6.80
N ARG A 31 2.42 6.49 -5.96
CA ARG A 31 1.96 5.10 -6.00
C ARG A 31 0.46 5.02 -6.15
N ILE A 32 -0.03 3.84 -6.56
CA ILE A 32 -1.42 3.47 -6.40
C ILE A 32 -1.49 2.62 -5.14
N ALA A 33 -2.12 3.14 -4.09
CA ALA A 33 -2.39 2.36 -2.88
C ALA A 33 -3.61 1.48 -3.12
N PHE A 34 -3.58 0.23 -2.65
CA PHE A 34 -4.74 -0.65 -2.67
C PHE A 34 -4.94 -1.38 -1.33
N ALA A 35 -6.18 -1.82 -1.09
CA ALA A 35 -6.55 -2.74 -0.02
C ALA A 35 -7.68 -3.67 -0.48
N ILE A 36 -7.64 -4.94 -0.06
CA ILE A 36 -8.66 -5.95 -0.36
C ILE A 36 -9.64 -5.98 0.81
N LEU A 37 -10.86 -5.50 0.59
CA LEU A 37 -11.89 -5.39 1.61
C LEU A 37 -12.53 -6.76 1.93
N SER A 38 -13.25 -6.83 3.04
CA SER A 38 -13.93 -8.06 3.50
C SER A 38 -14.98 -8.58 2.52
N ASP A 39 -15.61 -7.70 1.74
CA ASP A 39 -16.53 -8.06 0.66
C ASP A 39 -15.83 -8.51 -0.64
N GLY A 40 -14.49 -8.56 -0.62
CA GLY A 40 -13.64 -8.97 -1.73
C GLY A 40 -13.40 -7.88 -2.78
N LYS A 41 -13.92 -6.66 -2.59
CA LYS A 41 -13.61 -5.52 -3.47
C LYS A 41 -12.22 -4.98 -3.20
N CYS A 42 -11.68 -4.26 -4.19
CA CYS A 42 -10.41 -3.57 -4.08
C CYS A 42 -10.62 -2.07 -3.91
N ALA A 43 -10.33 -1.57 -2.73
CA ALA A 43 -10.23 -0.13 -2.49
C ALA A 43 -8.92 0.36 -3.10
N VAL A 44 -8.99 1.35 -3.99
CA VAL A 44 -7.82 1.95 -4.64
C VAL A 44 -7.75 3.43 -4.33
N ASN A 45 -6.52 3.93 -4.13
CA ASN A 45 -6.27 5.33 -3.89
C ASN A 45 -5.09 5.83 -4.74
N ILE A 46 -5.27 6.96 -5.43
CA ILE A 46 -4.45 7.40 -6.56
C ILE A 46 -4.19 8.89 -6.45
N LYS A 47 -2.93 9.30 -6.67
CA LYS A 47 -2.49 10.72 -6.59
C LYS A 47 -2.88 11.40 -5.26
N ASP A 48 -3.00 10.62 -4.21
CA ASP A 48 -3.42 11.06 -2.89
C ASP A 48 -2.21 11.11 -1.94
N ILE A 49 -2.24 12.08 -1.02
CA ILE A 49 -1.24 12.22 0.03
C ILE A 49 -1.55 11.37 1.26
N ARG A 50 -2.79 10.94 1.45
CA ARG A 50 -3.23 10.18 2.63
C ARG A 50 -2.53 8.82 2.70
N GLU A 51 -2.08 8.45 3.89
CA GLU A 51 -1.66 7.06 4.15
C GLU A 51 -2.83 6.08 4.06
N HIS A 52 -2.53 4.78 3.94
CA HIS A 52 -3.56 3.74 3.82
C HIS A 52 -4.64 3.82 4.90
N ARG A 53 -4.22 3.97 6.15
CA ARG A 53 -5.13 4.01 7.29
C ARG A 53 -6.14 5.17 7.17
N VAL A 54 -5.67 6.36 6.81
CA VAL A 54 -6.50 7.56 6.77
C VAL A 54 -7.54 7.45 5.66
N TYR A 55 -7.15 7.11 4.43
CA TYR A 55 -8.14 7.02 3.34
C TYR A 55 -9.11 5.85 3.55
N LEU A 56 -8.66 4.70 4.08
CA LEU A 56 -9.54 3.57 4.35
C LEU A 56 -10.54 3.89 5.46
N GLN A 57 -10.12 4.64 6.47
CA GLN A 57 -11.01 5.09 7.54
C GLN A 57 -12.05 6.10 7.01
N GLU A 58 -11.60 7.13 6.29
CA GLU A 58 -12.48 8.22 5.82
C GLU A 58 -13.44 7.76 4.72
N ASP A 59 -12.96 6.99 3.74
CA ASP A 59 -13.73 6.69 2.52
C ASP A 59 -14.50 5.36 2.64
N PHE A 60 -14.04 4.44 3.50
CA PHE A 60 -14.59 3.09 3.62
C PHE A 60 -15.02 2.71 5.05
N GLY A 61 -14.84 3.61 6.03
CA GLY A 61 -15.23 3.36 7.42
C GLY A 61 -14.42 2.28 8.14
N ILE A 62 -13.24 1.93 7.61
CA ILE A 62 -12.41 0.86 8.16
C ILE A 62 -11.82 1.26 9.52
N SER A 63 -12.07 0.45 10.54
CA SER A 63 -11.50 0.62 11.87
C SER A 63 -10.01 0.27 11.91
N PHE A 64 -9.30 0.68 12.97
CA PHE A 64 -7.89 0.33 13.13
C PHE A 64 -7.67 -1.18 13.28
N GLU A 65 -8.58 -1.88 13.95
CA GLU A 65 -8.52 -3.34 14.11
C GLU A 65 -8.68 -4.07 12.77
N GLU A 66 -9.63 -3.65 11.94
CA GLU A 66 -9.77 -4.17 10.59
C GLU A 66 -8.54 -3.85 9.74
N PHE A 67 -8.03 -2.62 9.83
CA PHE A 67 -6.83 -2.17 9.12
C PHE A 67 -5.60 -3.06 9.38
N GLU A 68 -5.41 -3.51 10.62
CA GLU A 68 -4.28 -4.37 10.97
C GLU A 68 -4.36 -5.75 10.30
N ASN A 69 -5.58 -6.22 9.97
CA ASN A 69 -5.83 -7.52 9.35
C ASN A 69 -5.98 -7.47 7.83
N LEU A 70 -6.19 -6.29 7.24
CA LEU A 70 -6.41 -6.14 5.80
C LEU A 70 -5.14 -6.44 4.98
N VAL A 71 -5.32 -7.24 3.93
CA VAL A 71 -4.35 -7.35 2.84
C VAL A 71 -4.33 -6.04 2.08
N ARG A 72 -3.16 -5.43 1.98
CA ARG A 72 -3.00 -4.14 1.34
C ARG A 72 -1.64 -4.06 0.66
N GLY A 73 -1.42 -2.96 -0.03
CA GLY A 73 -0.21 -2.83 -0.82
C GLY A 73 -0.20 -1.60 -1.69
N TYR A 74 0.77 -1.56 -2.58
CA TYR A 74 0.80 -0.53 -3.60
C TYR A 74 1.36 -1.04 -4.93
N ILE A 75 1.04 -0.30 -5.99
CA ILE A 75 1.52 -0.51 -7.34
C ILE A 75 2.37 0.71 -7.74
N LYS A 76 3.49 0.43 -8.39
CA LYS A 76 4.33 1.37 -9.12
C LYS A 76 4.70 0.76 -10.48
N PRO A 77 5.26 1.55 -11.43
CA PRO A 77 5.73 1.00 -12.70
C PRO A 77 6.64 -0.21 -12.49
N GLY A 78 6.25 -1.37 -13.06
CA GLY A 78 7.00 -2.62 -12.97
C GLY A 78 7.00 -3.32 -11.60
N ARG A 79 6.20 -2.86 -10.62
CA ARG A 79 6.22 -3.42 -9.26
C ARG A 79 4.84 -3.42 -8.59
N ILE A 80 4.52 -4.54 -7.94
CA ILE A 80 3.39 -4.70 -7.02
C ILE A 80 3.94 -5.17 -5.69
N VAL A 81 3.58 -4.49 -4.61
CA VAL A 81 4.03 -4.83 -3.25
C VAL A 81 2.82 -5.10 -2.37
N PHE A 82 2.83 -6.22 -1.67
CA PHE A 82 1.82 -6.64 -0.69
C PHE A 82 2.37 -6.58 0.73
N TYR A 83 1.51 -6.26 1.69
CA TYR A 83 1.78 -6.33 3.13
C TYR A 83 0.48 -6.26 3.95
N LYS A 84 0.57 -6.58 5.25
CA LYS A 84 -0.48 -6.38 6.25
C LYS A 84 0.09 -5.74 7.52
N THR A 85 -0.77 -5.33 8.46
CA THR A 85 -0.43 -4.68 9.75
C THR A 85 0.37 -3.39 9.62
N SER A 86 0.31 -2.51 10.61
CA SER A 86 1.17 -1.33 10.74
C SER A 86 2.67 -1.65 10.83
N GLY A 87 3.05 -2.93 10.95
CA GLY A 87 4.42 -3.42 10.82
C GLY A 87 4.84 -3.78 9.39
N PHE A 88 3.93 -3.69 8.42
CA PHE A 88 4.16 -3.99 7.00
C PHE A 88 4.70 -5.41 6.76
N TYR A 89 4.21 -6.35 7.55
CA TYR A 89 4.60 -7.75 7.47
C TYR A 89 4.12 -8.41 6.17
N PRO A 90 4.83 -9.45 5.70
CA PRO A 90 4.35 -10.28 4.61
C PRO A 90 2.94 -10.83 4.88
N ILE A 91 2.15 -10.99 3.81
CA ILE A 91 0.88 -11.71 3.84
C ILE A 91 1.14 -13.20 3.58
N ASP A 92 0.29 -14.06 4.14
CA ASP A 92 0.48 -15.51 4.09
C ASP A 92 0.17 -16.10 2.71
N ASN A 93 -0.78 -15.50 1.98
CA ASN A 93 -1.19 -15.96 0.67
C ASN A 93 -1.54 -14.80 -0.27
N ILE A 94 -0.89 -14.77 -1.44
CA ILE A 94 -1.25 -13.90 -2.56
C ILE A 94 -2.06 -14.77 -3.54
N SER A 95 -3.39 -14.75 -3.41
CA SER A 95 -4.24 -15.57 -4.28
C SER A 95 -4.29 -15.04 -5.71
N GLU A 96 -4.56 -15.91 -6.68
CA GLU A 96 -4.73 -15.53 -8.08
C GLU A 96 -5.82 -14.48 -8.27
N LYS A 97 -6.91 -14.57 -7.48
CA LYS A 97 -7.99 -13.57 -7.49
C LYS A 97 -7.48 -12.18 -7.12
N ILE A 98 -6.72 -12.08 -6.02
CA ILE A 98 -6.12 -10.80 -5.59
C ILE A 98 -5.15 -10.30 -6.65
N LEU A 99 -4.32 -11.19 -7.21
CA LEU A 99 -3.34 -10.84 -8.22
C LEU A 99 -4.01 -10.33 -9.51
N SER A 100 -5.11 -10.94 -9.95
CA SER A 100 -5.90 -10.50 -11.10
C SER A 100 -6.41 -9.08 -10.90
N ILE A 101 -7.05 -8.83 -9.75
CA ILE A 101 -7.61 -7.53 -9.38
C ILE A 101 -6.55 -6.42 -9.40
N VAL A 102 -5.38 -6.66 -8.80
CA VAL A 102 -4.31 -5.64 -8.78
C VAL A 102 -3.63 -5.52 -10.15
N SER A 103 -3.60 -6.58 -10.95
CA SER A 103 -3.02 -6.55 -12.31
C SER A 103 -3.88 -5.72 -13.26
N GLU A 104 -5.21 -5.81 -13.14
CA GLU A 104 -6.12 -4.92 -13.88
C GLU A 104 -5.85 -3.45 -13.57
N LYS A 105 -5.63 -3.12 -12.28
CA LYS A 105 -5.28 -1.77 -11.87
C LYS A 105 -3.89 -1.35 -12.34
N ALA A 106 -2.91 -2.25 -12.33
CA ALA A 106 -1.60 -1.96 -12.90
C ALA A 106 -1.67 -1.67 -14.41
N LEU A 107 -2.45 -2.46 -15.16
CA LEU A 107 -2.70 -2.23 -16.59
C LEU A 107 -3.34 -0.87 -16.85
N GLU A 108 -4.41 -0.56 -16.11
CA GLU A 108 -5.20 0.68 -16.26
C GLU A 108 -4.33 1.94 -16.10
N PHE A 109 -3.40 1.94 -15.15
CA PHE A 109 -2.67 3.16 -14.77
C PHE A 109 -1.21 3.22 -15.20
N PHE A 110 -0.54 2.07 -15.35
CA PHE A 110 0.88 2.00 -15.69
C PHE A 110 1.14 1.22 -16.99
N GLY A 111 0.12 0.59 -17.56
CA GLY A 111 0.20 -0.11 -18.84
C GLY A 111 0.72 -1.55 -18.73
N SER A 112 0.85 -2.19 -19.89
CA SER A 112 1.33 -3.55 -20.04
C SER A 112 2.82 -3.67 -19.71
N GLY A 113 3.24 -4.85 -19.29
CA GLY A 113 4.63 -5.12 -18.96
C GLY A 113 4.82 -6.21 -17.91
N LYS A 114 6.08 -6.37 -17.51
CA LYS A 114 6.45 -7.28 -16.42
C LYS A 114 6.38 -6.53 -15.09
N TYR A 115 5.57 -7.05 -14.17
CA TYR A 115 5.46 -6.51 -12.82
C TYR A 115 6.03 -7.51 -11.83
N GLU A 116 7.04 -7.09 -11.07
CA GLU A 116 7.58 -7.89 -9.98
C GLU A 116 6.64 -7.87 -8.79
N ILE A 117 6.41 -9.03 -8.19
CA ILE A 117 5.56 -9.20 -7.02
C ILE A 117 6.44 -9.33 -5.78
N TRP A 118 6.22 -8.44 -4.83
CA TRP A 118 6.96 -8.39 -3.57
C TRP A 118 6.01 -8.50 -2.36
N ASN A 119 6.52 -9.06 -1.27
CA ASN A 119 5.74 -9.31 -0.06
C ASN A 119 6.50 -8.85 1.20
N GLY A 120 5.85 -7.99 1.97
CA GLY A 120 6.40 -7.31 3.14
C GLY A 120 7.35 -6.16 2.81
N LEU A 121 7.48 -5.22 3.74
CA LEU A 121 8.43 -4.11 3.67
C LEU A 121 9.26 -4.01 4.95
N LYS A 122 10.55 -3.70 4.80
CA LYS A 122 11.41 -3.31 5.91
C LYS A 122 11.23 -1.81 6.17
N ILE A 123 10.70 -1.47 7.33
CA ILE A 123 10.52 -0.07 7.75
C ILE A 123 11.86 0.68 7.63
N GLY A 124 11.86 1.73 6.82
CA GLY A 124 12.98 2.61 6.59
C GLY A 124 12.67 4.02 7.06
N LYS A 125 13.33 5.00 6.45
CA LYS A 125 13.08 6.41 6.73
C LYS A 125 11.73 6.85 6.15
N PHE A 126 11.03 7.74 6.85
CA PHE A 126 9.77 8.29 6.38
C PHE A 126 9.94 9.00 5.03
N GLY A 127 8.98 8.75 4.13
CA GLY A 127 8.97 9.34 2.78
C GLY A 127 9.86 8.66 1.75
N GLU A 128 10.69 7.70 2.14
CA GLU A 128 11.43 6.86 1.20
C GLU A 128 10.59 5.67 0.73
N GLU A 129 10.90 5.14 -0.46
CA GLU A 129 10.38 3.84 -0.85
C GLU A 129 11.13 2.76 -0.07
N TRP A 130 10.42 2.09 0.83
CA TRP A 130 11.00 1.08 1.69
C TRP A 130 11.38 -0.19 0.93
N GLN A 131 12.40 -0.87 1.44
CA GLN A 131 12.93 -2.08 0.81
C GLN A 131 11.95 -3.25 1.02
N PRO A 132 11.57 -3.97 -0.05
CA PRO A 132 10.75 -5.16 0.09
C PRO A 132 11.52 -6.30 0.76
N ILE A 133 10.81 -7.16 1.50
CA ILE A 133 11.43 -8.26 2.24
C ILE A 133 11.60 -9.50 1.35
N GLN A 134 10.54 -9.89 0.64
CA GLN A 134 10.51 -11.15 -0.11
C GLN A 134 10.07 -10.93 -1.56
N LYS A 135 10.82 -11.49 -2.51
CA LYS A 135 10.38 -11.58 -3.91
C LYS A 135 9.49 -12.81 -4.06
N HIS A 136 8.24 -12.59 -4.44
CA HIS A 136 7.29 -13.69 -4.64
C HIS A 136 7.34 -14.21 -6.08
N GLY A 137 7.57 -13.33 -7.06
CA GLY A 137 7.61 -13.70 -8.47
C GLY A 137 7.40 -12.51 -9.39
N PHE A 138 6.75 -12.75 -10.53
CA PHE A 138 6.31 -11.70 -11.43
C PHE A 138 5.02 -12.10 -12.16
N VAL A 139 4.30 -11.11 -12.66
CA VAL A 139 3.17 -11.28 -13.58
C VAL A 139 3.46 -10.53 -14.88
N LEU A 140 3.06 -11.11 -16.01
CA LEU A 140 3.06 -10.44 -17.30
C LEU A 140 1.67 -9.89 -17.56
N ILE A 141 1.55 -8.57 -17.55
CA ILE A 141 0.30 -7.86 -17.80
C ILE A 141 0.28 -7.44 -19.26
N LYS A 142 -0.80 -7.75 -19.97
CA LYS A 142 -0.96 -7.50 -21.41
C LYS A 142 -2.27 -6.79 -21.66
#